data_AF-A0A0S9F8D6-F1
#
_entry.id   AF-A0A0S9F8D6-F1
#
_cell.length_a   1.000
_cell.length_b   1.000
_cell.length_c   1.000
_cell.angle_alpha   90.00
_cell.angle_beta   90.00
_cell.angle_gamma   90.00
#
_symmetry.space_group_name_H-M   'P 1'
#
loop_
_entity.id
_entity.type
_entity.pdbx_description
1 polymer ?
#
loop_
_entity_poly.entity_id
_entity_poly.type
_entity_poly.pdbx_seq_one_letter_code
_entity_poly.pdbx_strand_id
1 'polypeptide(L)'
;MLRAYLSTKDEVHNSRYARQINRFCFLKQAPRASVYGDTGGILMIWHNGGEILDSGGRAVRGEAAASLGRAEALAKSVHLATDVVESEAQIAGSTFLVDRAWVHRTLSTCQKAGRTVVVAPLRKGTGTH
;
A
#
# COMPACT_ATOMS: atom_id res chain seq x y z
N MET A 1 -9.11 4.94 6.99
CA MET A 1 -7.97 4.09 6.59
C MET A 1 -6.76 4.92 6.23
N LEU A 2 -6.64 5.46 5.01
CA LEU A 2 -5.41 6.16 4.56
C LEU A 2 -4.86 7.25 5.51
N ARG A 3 -5.71 8.05 6.15
CA ARG A 3 -5.27 9.04 7.13
C ARG A 3 -4.66 8.43 8.39
N ALA A 4 -5.24 7.36 8.90
CA ALA A 4 -4.70 6.62 10.04
C ALA A 4 -3.40 5.90 9.66
N TYR A 5 -3.35 5.30 8.46
CA TYR A 5 -2.13 4.72 7.90
C TYR A 5 -0.96 5.71 7.89
N LEU A 6 -1.17 6.90 7.31
CA LEU A 6 -0.15 7.94 7.26
C LEU A 6 0.27 8.41 8.66
N SER A 7 -0.69 8.62 9.57
CA SER A 7 -0.40 9.03 10.95
C SER A 7 0.47 8.00 11.67
N THR A 8 0.16 6.71 11.54
CA THR A 8 0.94 5.65 12.20
C THR A 8 2.31 5.47 11.56
N LYS A 9 2.43 5.54 10.22
CA LYS A 9 3.76 5.53 9.57
C LYS A 9 4.63 6.69 10.07
N ASP A 10 4.07 7.89 10.23
CA ASP A 10 4.81 9.04 10.80
C ASP A 10 5.24 8.81 12.24
N GLU A 11 4.36 8.26 13.06
CA GLU A 11 4.63 8.00 14.47
C GLU A 11 5.72 6.94 14.65
N VAL A 12 5.60 5.83 13.92
CA VAL A 12 6.52 4.68 14.03
C VAL A 12 7.87 4.96 13.38
N HIS A 13 7.88 5.64 12.23
CA HIS A 13 9.11 5.85 11.45
C HIS A 13 9.66 7.28 11.54
N ASN A 14 9.00 8.17 12.29
CA ASN A 14 9.40 9.58 12.45
C ASN A 14 9.68 10.30 11.11
N SER A 15 8.85 10.05 10.10
CA SER A 15 9.18 10.32 8.68
C SER A 15 8.43 11.50 8.04
N ARG A 16 7.38 12.04 8.68
CA ARG A 16 6.57 13.19 8.22
C ARG A 16 5.75 12.97 6.93
N TYR A 17 5.52 11.74 6.49
CA TYR A 17 4.59 11.37 5.42
C TYR A 17 3.19 11.96 5.58
N ALA A 18 2.63 11.98 6.79
CA ALA A 18 1.28 12.51 7.00
C ALA A 18 1.19 14.02 6.77
N ARG A 19 2.33 14.73 6.76
CA ARG A 19 2.42 16.17 6.49
C ARG A 19 2.61 16.50 5.02
N GLN A 20 2.57 15.51 4.13
CA GLN A 20 2.76 15.67 2.70
C GLN A 20 1.47 15.33 1.93
N ILE A 21 1.38 15.82 0.69
CA ILE A 21 0.36 15.33 -0.24
C ILE A 21 0.74 13.91 -0.63
N ASN A 22 -0.18 12.97 -0.47
CA ASN A 22 0.06 11.57 -0.80
C ASN A 22 -0.86 11.10 -1.93
N ARG A 23 -0.30 10.33 -2.86
CA ARG A 23 -1.04 9.72 -3.96
C ARG A 23 -1.01 8.21 -3.82
N PHE A 24 -2.20 7.62 -3.82
CA PHE A 24 -2.40 6.19 -3.75
C PHE A 24 -3.14 5.73 -4.99
N CYS A 25 -2.73 4.62 -5.55
CA CYS A 25 -3.46 3.93 -6.59
C CYS A 25 -4.00 2.61 -6.06
N PHE A 26 -5.30 2.42 -6.19
CA PHE A 26 -5.98 1.20 -5.80
C PHE A 26 -6.27 0.35 -7.03
N LEU A 27 -5.73 -0.86 -7.05
CA LEU A 27 -5.93 -1.82 -8.13
C LEU A 27 -6.66 -3.05 -7.56
N LYS A 28 -7.85 -3.33 -8.08
CA LYS A 28 -8.53 -4.60 -7.77
C LYS A 28 -7.85 -5.72 -8.56
N GLN A 29 -7.31 -6.70 -7.85
CA GLN A 29 -6.80 -7.92 -8.46
C GLN A 29 -7.91 -8.96 -8.52
N ALA A 30 -7.99 -9.64 -9.65
CA ALA A 30 -8.83 -10.82 -9.78
C ALA A 30 -8.30 -11.95 -8.87
N PRO A 31 -9.19 -12.82 -8.37
CA PRO A 31 -8.79 -14.09 -7.78
C PRO A 31 -7.78 -14.82 -8.65
N ARG A 32 -6.75 -15.42 -8.05
CA ARG A 32 -5.89 -16.36 -8.78
C ARG A 32 -6.62 -17.69 -8.93
N ALA A 33 -6.90 -18.06 -10.16
CA ALA A 33 -7.62 -19.31 -10.49
C ALA A 33 -6.95 -20.58 -9.92
N SER A 34 -5.64 -20.54 -9.67
CA SER A 34 -4.85 -21.65 -9.14
C SER A 34 -4.83 -21.74 -7.61
N VAL A 35 -5.47 -20.82 -6.89
CA VAL A 35 -5.42 -20.76 -5.42
C VAL A 35 -6.83 -20.92 -4.83
N TYR A 36 -7.08 -22.06 -4.19
CA TYR A 36 -8.37 -22.34 -3.57
C TYR A 36 -8.66 -21.33 -2.45
N GLY A 37 -9.83 -20.69 -2.50
CA GLY A 37 -10.25 -19.67 -1.53
C GLY A 37 -9.68 -18.27 -1.76
N ASP A 38 -8.94 -18.04 -2.85
CA ASP A 38 -8.50 -16.69 -3.22
C ASP A 38 -9.72 -15.87 -3.67
N THR A 39 -10.00 -14.77 -2.97
CA THR A 39 -11.12 -13.87 -3.30
C THR A 39 -10.69 -12.71 -4.20
N GLY A 40 -9.43 -12.69 -4.63
CA GLY A 40 -8.77 -11.48 -5.11
C GLY A 40 -8.51 -10.51 -3.97
N GLY A 41 -7.91 -9.36 -4.31
CA GLY A 41 -7.50 -8.35 -3.34
C GLY A 41 -7.58 -6.94 -3.92
N ILE A 42 -7.30 -5.94 -3.08
CA ILE A 42 -7.04 -4.58 -3.54
C ILE A 42 -5.60 -4.26 -3.18
N LEU A 43 -4.78 -4.08 -4.20
CA LEU A 43 -3.45 -3.52 -4.01
C LEU A 43 -3.57 -2.02 -3.81
N MET A 44 -2.88 -1.50 -2.79
CA MET A 44 -2.66 -0.10 -2.54
C MET A 44 -1.21 0.23 -2.88
N ILE A 45 -1.01 0.96 -3.97
CA ILE A 45 0.31 1.41 -4.42
C ILE A 45 0.50 2.85 -3.94
N TRP A 46 1.52 3.08 -3.12
CA TRP A 46 1.84 4.40 -2.58
C TRP A 46 3.02 5.03 -3.33
N HIS A 47 2.71 6.01 -4.17
CA HIS A 47 3.67 6.57 -5.12
C HIS A 47 4.80 7.36 -4.48
N ASN A 48 4.57 8.02 -3.35
CA ASN A 48 5.57 8.91 -2.72
C ASN A 48 6.50 8.19 -1.75
N GLY A 49 6.14 6.98 -1.29
CA GLY A 49 7.01 6.11 -0.51
C GLY A 49 7.71 5.05 -1.36
N GLY A 50 7.31 4.87 -2.62
CA GLY A 50 7.80 3.77 -3.46
C GLY A 50 7.44 2.42 -2.85
N GLU A 51 6.22 2.26 -2.34
CA GLU A 51 5.77 1.05 -1.66
C GLU A 51 4.53 0.46 -2.37
N ILE A 52 4.46 -0.87 -2.44
CA ILE A 52 3.24 -1.60 -2.82
C ILE A 52 2.77 -2.41 -1.60
N LEU A 53 1.52 -2.20 -1.21
CA LEU A 53 0.85 -2.90 -0.11
C LEU A 53 -0.35 -3.67 -0.65
N ASP A 54 -0.57 -4.89 -0.18
CA ASP A 54 -1.84 -5.59 -0.39
C ASP A 54 -2.79 -5.25 0.76
N SER A 55 -3.83 -4.46 0.48
CA SER A 55 -4.75 -3.97 1.52
C SER A 55 -5.90 -4.94 1.81
N GLY A 56 -5.83 -6.20 1.32
CA GLY A 56 -6.82 -7.25 1.60
C GLY A 56 -8.25 -6.96 1.12
N GLY A 57 -8.46 -5.88 0.34
CA GLY A 57 -9.70 -5.66 -0.41
C GLY A 57 -10.92 -5.13 0.33
N ARG A 58 -10.86 -4.79 1.63
CA ARG A 58 -12.06 -4.39 2.40
C ARG A 58 -12.27 -2.88 2.47
N ALA A 59 -13.38 -2.41 1.89
CA ALA A 59 -13.86 -1.04 2.07
C ALA A 59 -14.57 -0.90 3.44
N VAL A 60 -13.93 -0.19 4.38
CA VAL A 60 -14.45 0.03 5.74
C VAL A 60 -14.56 1.53 6.05
N ARG A 61 -15.46 1.90 6.98
CA ARG A 61 -15.69 3.30 7.43
C ARG A 61 -15.60 3.41 8.95
N GLY A 62 -15.55 4.65 9.46
CA GLY A 62 -15.53 4.93 10.89
C GLY A 62 -14.30 4.36 11.61
N GLU A 63 -14.50 3.88 12.84
CA GLU A 63 -13.45 3.31 13.69
C GLU A 63 -12.75 2.10 13.04
N ALA A 64 -13.52 1.21 12.38
CA ALA A 64 -12.96 0.07 11.66
C ALA A 64 -11.95 0.51 10.58
N ALA A 65 -12.19 1.65 9.94
CA ALA A 65 -11.25 2.22 8.99
C ALA A 65 -10.00 2.80 9.66
N ALA A 66 -10.07 3.27 10.89
CA ALA A 66 -8.90 3.71 11.65
C ALA A 66 -8.05 2.51 12.06
N SER A 67 -8.67 1.47 12.63
CA SER A 67 -8.00 0.23 13.03
C SER A 67 -7.33 -0.48 11.86
N LEU A 68 -8.01 -0.59 10.71
CA LEU A 68 -7.40 -1.15 9.50
C LEU A 68 -6.21 -0.29 9.05
N GLY A 69 -6.34 1.05 9.03
CA GLY A 69 -5.24 1.92 8.61
C GLY A 69 -3.99 1.75 9.48
N ARG A 70 -4.14 1.55 10.79
CA ARG A 70 -3.03 1.25 11.69
C ARG A 70 -2.41 -0.11 11.41
N ALA A 71 -3.24 -1.14 11.21
CA ALA A 71 -2.75 -2.48 10.89
C ALA A 71 -1.95 -2.48 9.59
N GLU A 72 -2.44 -1.82 8.55
CA GLU A 72 -1.76 -1.66 7.25
C GLU A 72 -0.45 -0.87 7.36
N ALA A 73 -0.35 0.10 8.28
CA ALA A 73 0.89 0.85 8.49
C ALA A 73 2.00 0.00 9.09
N LEU A 74 1.63 -1.02 9.87
CA LEU A 74 2.53 -1.95 10.54
C LEU A 74 2.74 -3.23 9.71
N ALA A 75 1.91 -3.46 8.70
CA ALA A 75 2.03 -4.60 7.81
C ALA A 75 3.27 -4.45 6.91
N LYS A 76 3.77 -5.61 6.46
CA LYS A 76 4.88 -5.67 5.51
C LYS A 76 4.41 -5.11 4.15
N SER A 77 5.18 -4.16 3.62
CA SER A 77 5.05 -3.64 2.26
C SER A 77 6.23 -4.09 1.39
N VAL A 78 6.06 -4.07 0.08
CA VAL A 78 7.16 -4.19 -0.90
C VAL A 78 7.76 -2.81 -1.13
N HIS A 79 9.01 -2.60 -0.72
CA HIS A 79 9.77 -1.39 -1.01
C HIS A 79 10.45 -1.48 -2.38
N LEU A 80 10.06 -0.60 -3.30
CA LEU A 80 10.51 -0.64 -4.69
C LEU A 80 12.03 -0.44 -4.87
N ALA A 81 12.69 0.14 -3.87
CA ALA A 81 14.14 0.39 -3.89
C ALA A 81 14.97 -0.83 -3.42
N THR A 82 14.43 -1.67 -2.54
CA THR A 82 15.21 -2.72 -1.85
C THR A 82 14.68 -4.13 -2.09
N ASP A 83 13.39 -4.26 -2.42
CA ASP A 83 12.71 -5.55 -2.43
C ASP A 83 12.45 -6.04 -3.87
N VAL A 84 13.05 -5.38 -4.87
CA VAL A 84 12.84 -5.66 -6.29
C VAL A 84 14.11 -6.25 -6.89
N VAL A 85 13.98 -7.46 -7.46
CA VAL A 85 15.05 -8.16 -8.18
C VAL A 85 14.76 -8.22 -9.67
N GLU A 86 15.78 -8.50 -10.50
CA GLU A 86 15.64 -8.50 -11.96
C GLU A 86 14.84 -9.69 -12.48
N SER A 87 14.90 -10.84 -11.80
CA SER A 87 14.28 -12.08 -12.29
C SER A 87 13.69 -12.95 -11.17
N GLU A 88 12.71 -13.76 -11.53
CA GLU A 88 12.05 -14.71 -10.63
C GLU A 88 13.02 -15.74 -10.04
N ALA A 89 14.09 -16.09 -10.77
CA ALA A 89 15.14 -16.97 -10.26
C ALA A 89 15.84 -16.40 -9.01
N GLN A 90 15.93 -15.07 -8.87
CA GLN A 90 16.50 -14.40 -7.70
C GLN A 90 15.51 -14.33 -6.52
N ILE A 91 14.23 -14.63 -6.75
CA ILE A 91 13.23 -14.75 -5.69
C ILE A 91 13.36 -16.09 -4.96
N ALA A 92 13.91 -17.13 -5.60
CA ALA A 92 13.93 -18.48 -5.06
C ALA A 92 14.43 -18.53 -3.60
N GLY A 93 13.53 -18.91 -2.69
CA GLY A 93 13.80 -19.00 -1.24
C GLY A 93 13.48 -17.73 -0.42
N SER A 94 13.07 -16.64 -1.05
CA SER A 94 12.69 -15.39 -0.39
C SER A 94 11.19 -15.14 -0.46
N THR A 95 10.58 -14.85 0.68
CA THR A 95 9.20 -14.35 0.77
C THR A 95 9.17 -12.81 0.80
N PHE A 96 10.32 -12.16 0.60
CA PHE A 96 10.49 -10.70 0.72
C PHE A 96 10.71 -10.00 -0.62
N LEU A 97 11.11 -10.73 -1.66
CA LEU A 97 11.48 -10.16 -2.95
C LEU A 97 10.37 -10.35 -3.98
N VAL A 98 10.26 -9.38 -4.89
CA VAL A 98 9.42 -9.47 -6.09
C VAL A 98 10.26 -9.19 -7.33
N ASP A 99 9.88 -9.73 -8.48
CA ASP A 99 10.58 -9.45 -9.72
C ASP A 99 10.14 -8.10 -10.32
N ARG A 100 11.07 -7.48 -11.04
CA ARG A 100 10.89 -6.19 -11.71
C ARG A 100 9.75 -6.24 -12.74
N ALA A 101 9.54 -7.38 -13.41
CA ALA A 101 8.48 -7.52 -14.40
C ALA A 101 7.08 -7.48 -13.74
N TRP A 102 6.91 -8.11 -12.57
CA TRP A 102 5.69 -8.00 -11.77
C TRP A 102 5.42 -6.55 -11.32
N VAL A 103 6.45 -5.82 -10.87
CA VAL A 103 6.32 -4.41 -10.50
C VAL A 103 5.84 -3.58 -11.70
N HIS A 104 6.50 -3.73 -12.86
CA HIS A 104 6.12 -2.99 -14.06
C HIS A 104 4.69 -3.28 -14.51
N ARG A 105 4.27 -4.55 -14.52
CA ARG A 105 2.89 -4.92 -14.84
C ARG A 105 1.89 -4.31 -13.86
N THR A 106 2.19 -4.34 -12.58
CA THR A 106 1.33 -3.78 -11.53
C THR A 106 1.16 -2.27 -11.66
N LEU A 107 2.27 -1.54 -11.84
CA LEU A 107 2.24 -0.09 -12.04
C LEU A 107 1.53 0.29 -13.35
N SER A 108 1.81 -0.41 -14.45
CA SER A 108 1.15 -0.19 -15.74
C SER A 108 -0.36 -0.42 -15.65
N THR A 109 -0.78 -1.47 -14.95
CA THR A 109 -2.22 -1.78 -14.77
C THR A 109 -2.89 -0.73 -13.90
N CYS A 110 -2.23 -0.29 -12.83
CA CYS A 110 -2.72 0.82 -12.01
C CYS A 110 -2.89 2.10 -12.83
N GLN A 111 -1.95 2.46 -13.71
CA GLN A 111 -2.08 3.63 -14.58
C GLN A 111 -3.27 3.52 -15.54
N LYS A 112 -3.56 2.32 -16.05
CA LYS A 112 -4.61 2.09 -17.03
C LYS A 112 -6.01 1.94 -16.43
N ALA A 113 -6.12 1.25 -15.29
CA ALA A 113 -7.40 0.78 -14.73
C ALA A 113 -7.55 1.02 -13.23
N GLY A 114 -6.51 1.51 -12.55
CA GLY A 114 -6.54 1.76 -11.11
C GLY A 114 -7.32 3.01 -10.74
N ARG A 115 -7.81 3.06 -9.51
CA ARG A 115 -8.43 4.25 -8.93
C ARG A 115 -7.39 5.04 -8.15
N THR A 116 -7.04 6.23 -8.65
CA THR A 116 -6.15 7.14 -7.92
C THR A 116 -6.92 7.95 -6.88
N VAL A 117 -6.37 8.01 -5.66
CA VAL A 117 -6.87 8.81 -4.54
C VAL A 117 -5.73 9.72 -4.06
N VAL A 118 -6.04 11.00 -3.91
CA VAL A 118 -5.12 11.99 -3.34
C VAL A 118 -5.55 12.30 -1.92
N VAL A 119 -4.62 12.14 -0.98
CA VAL A 119 -4.82 12.49 0.43
C VAL A 119 -4.07 13.78 0.72
N ALA A 120 -4.83 14.82 1.06
CA ALA A 120 -4.24 16.07 1.53
C ALA A 120 -3.53 15.87 2.88
N PRO A 121 -2.46 16.64 3.15
CA PRO A 121 -1.73 16.59 4.41
C PRO A 121 -2.67 16.63 5.62
N LEU A 122 -2.36 15.83 6.64
CA LEU A 122 -2.95 16.00 7.95
C LEU A 122 -2.52 17.38 8.47
N ARG A 123 -3.50 18.25 8.66
CA ARG A 123 -3.27 19.48 9.43
C ARG A 123 -3.02 19.05 10.87
N LYS A 124 -1.98 19.62 11.50
CA LYS A 124 -1.88 19.55 12.97
C LYS A 124 -3.21 20.07 13.49
N GLY A 125 -3.95 19.24 14.22
CA GLY A 125 -5.04 19.75 15.04
C GLY A 125 -4.43 20.82 15.94
N THR A 126 -4.95 22.03 15.87
CA THR A 126 -4.85 22.97 16.97
C THR A 126 -5.51 22.27 18.15
N GLY A 127 -4.71 21.64 19.01
CA GLY A 127 -5.19 21.10 20.27
C GLY A 127 -5.74 22.26 21.08
N THR A 128 -7.05 22.27 21.30
CA THR A 128 -7.62 22.99 22.44
C THR A 128 -7.36 22.12 23.66
N HIS A 129 -6.65 22.74 24.61
CA HIS A 129 -6.36 22.27 25.96
C HIS A 129 -7.61 21.81 26.71
#